data_AF-A0A8I2YEI7-F1
#
_entry.id   AF-A0A8I2YEI7-F1
#
_cell.length_a   1.000
_cell.length_b   1.000
_cell.length_c   1.000
_cell.angle_alpha   90.00
_cell.angle_beta   90.00
_cell.angle_gamma   90.00
#
_symmetry.space_group_name_H-M   'P 1'
#
loop_
_entity.id
_entity.type
_entity.pdbx_description
1 polymer ?
#
loop_
_entity_poly.entity_id
_entity_poly.type
_entity_poly.pdbx_seq_one_letter_code
_entity_poly.pdbx_strand_id
1 'polypeptide(L)'
;MVEGKAELVKWIQELATWTPNISEQNPFENRVTPPTLASTRRHLAKQDAKDLESGAAVSLHVKVTPSVLISSGIDLENTHRKLRANITALGQHATDEQRGRILIQSNTLRQEIDAWFAVHALYFPATVLLCAWAEQRTTTSEDTITLFLPSEI
;
A
#
# COMPACT_ATOMS: atom_id res chain seq x y z
N MET A 1 -0.61 -1.52 33.51
CA MET A 1 -0.39 -0.10 33.89
C MET A 1 1.01 0.18 34.47
N VAL A 2 1.86 -0.83 34.72
CA VAL A 2 3.19 -0.62 35.34
C VAL A 2 4.28 -0.27 34.30
N GLU A 3 4.21 -0.87 33.11
CA GLU A 3 5.15 -0.64 31.98
C GLU A 3 5.29 0.84 31.60
N GLY A 4 4.16 1.53 31.38
CA GLY A 4 4.16 2.91 30.90
C GLY A 4 4.71 3.93 31.90
N LYS A 5 4.69 3.62 33.21
CA LYS A 5 5.32 4.48 34.23
C LYS A 5 6.84 4.34 34.22
N ALA A 6 7.36 3.14 33.97
CA ALA A 6 8.79 2.89 33.91
C ALA A 6 9.42 3.55 32.67
N GLU A 7 8.75 3.46 31.51
CA GLU A 7 9.22 4.14 30.30
C GLU A 7 9.17 5.66 30.41
N LEU A 8 8.13 6.22 31.05
CA LEU A 8 8.03 7.65 31.29
C LEU A 8 9.16 8.16 32.19
N VAL A 9 9.49 7.43 33.27
CA VAL A 9 10.60 7.80 34.18
C VAL A 9 11.94 7.79 33.44
N LYS A 10 12.17 6.77 32.60
CA LYS A 10 13.36 6.69 31.75
C LYS A 10 13.45 7.87 30.77
N TRP A 11 12.34 8.21 30.10
CA TRP A 11 12.30 9.34 29.17
C TRP A 11 12.54 10.69 29.86
N ILE A 12 11.98 10.90 31.05
CA ILE A 12 12.22 12.12 31.86
C ILE A 12 13.70 12.23 32.24
N GLN A 13 14.34 11.11 32.59
CA GLN A 13 15.75 11.08 32.92
C GLN A 13 16.63 11.42 31.70
N GLU A 14 16.32 10.86 30.54
CA GLU A 14 17.01 11.16 29.28
C GLU A 14 16.82 12.62 28.83
N LEU A 15 15.64 13.21 29.09
CA LEU A 15 15.39 14.63 28.86
C LEU A 15 16.21 15.51 29.81
N ALA A 16 16.30 15.13 31.10
CA ALA A 16 17.07 15.85 32.10
C ALA A 16 18.59 15.80 31.84
N THR A 17 19.11 14.75 31.21
CA THR A 17 20.53 14.67 30.80
C THR A 17 20.81 15.43 29.51
N TRP A 18 19.88 15.39 28.54
CA TRP A 18 20.03 16.09 27.27
C TRP A 18 19.88 17.62 27.38
N THR A 19 18.95 18.11 28.21
CA THR A 19 18.67 19.56 28.34
C THR A 19 19.91 20.41 28.65
N PRO A 20 20.82 20.02 29.57
CA PRO A 20 22.06 20.75 29.81
C PRO A 20 23.18 20.45 28.80
N ASN A 21 23.13 19.32 28.09
CA ASN A 21 24.18 18.85 27.17
C ASN A 21 23.61 18.52 25.78
N ILE A 22 23.52 19.52 24.91
CA ILE A 22 22.96 19.38 23.55
C ILE A 22 23.78 18.40 22.66
N SER A 23 25.01 18.03 23.05
CA SER A 23 25.81 17.03 22.32
C SER A 23 25.43 15.59 22.64
N GLU A 24 24.59 15.34 23.64
CA GLU A 24 24.07 14.00 23.94
C GLU A 24 22.92 13.63 22.99
N GLN A 25 22.63 12.34 22.90
CA GLN A 25 21.64 11.82 21.95
C GLN A 25 20.24 12.38 22.23
N ASN A 26 19.63 12.99 21.22
CA ASN A 26 18.35 13.68 21.34
C ASN A 26 17.22 12.69 21.69
N PRO A 27 16.52 12.85 22.83
CA PRO A 27 15.44 11.96 23.24
C PRO A 27 14.18 12.06 22.35
N PHE A 28 14.08 13.08 21.50
CA PHE A 28 13.02 13.23 20.51
C PHE A 28 13.34 12.56 19.17
N GLU A 29 14.60 12.14 18.95
CA GLU A 29 14.95 11.37 17.76
C GLU A 29 14.46 9.93 17.88
N ASN A 30 13.85 9.43 16.81
CA ASN A 30 13.42 8.05 16.77
C ASN A 30 14.64 7.13 16.81
N ARG A 31 14.76 6.35 17.89
CA ARG A 31 15.85 5.40 18.12
C ARG A 31 15.71 4.12 17.30
N VAL A 32 14.52 3.88 16.76
CA VAL A 32 14.24 2.72 15.93
C VAL A 32 14.33 3.14 14.47
N THR A 33 15.22 2.50 13.71
CA THR A 33 15.19 2.61 12.25
C THR A 33 13.90 1.96 11.76
N PRO A 34 12.93 2.72 11.23
CA PRO A 34 11.68 2.13 10.77
C PRO A 34 11.99 1.18 9.61
N PRO A 35 11.28 0.04 9.50
CA PRO A 35 11.44 -0.83 8.34
C PRO A 35 11.09 -0.06 7.08
N THR A 36 11.94 -0.17 6.06
CA THR A 36 11.63 0.42 4.76
C THR A 36 10.69 -0.51 3.99
N LEU A 37 9.94 0.04 3.03
CA LEU A 37 9.10 -0.79 2.14
C LEU A 37 9.95 -1.86 1.44
N ALA A 38 11.16 -1.50 0.98
CA ALA A 38 12.09 -2.42 0.33
C ALA A 38 12.58 -3.52 1.29
N SER A 39 12.90 -3.19 2.55
CA SER A 39 13.30 -4.21 3.53
C SER A 39 12.15 -5.16 3.87
N THR A 40 10.93 -4.63 3.95
CA THR A 40 9.71 -5.42 4.22
C THR A 40 9.41 -6.36 3.05
N ARG A 41 9.44 -5.87 1.80
CA ARG A 41 9.28 -6.70 0.59
C ARG A 41 10.34 -7.80 0.50
N ARG A 42 11.60 -7.47 0.81
CA ARG A 42 12.69 -8.46 0.88
C ARG A 42 12.43 -9.52 1.95
N HIS A 43 11.92 -9.12 3.11
CA HIS A 43 11.58 -10.04 4.18
C HIS A 43 10.48 -11.01 3.76
N LEU A 44 9.39 -10.50 3.18
CA LEU A 44 8.29 -11.32 2.68
C LEU A 44 8.73 -12.28 1.56
N ALA A 45 9.54 -11.81 0.61
CA ALA A 45 10.06 -12.68 -0.46
C ALA A 45 10.94 -13.82 0.07
N LYS A 46 11.71 -13.57 1.15
CA LYS A 46 12.48 -14.63 1.83
C LYS A 46 11.57 -15.62 2.55
N GLN A 47 10.45 -15.17 3.09
CA GLN A 47 9.48 -16.05 3.73
C GLN A 47 8.79 -16.93 2.68
N ASP A 48 8.31 -16.35 1.59
CA ASP A 48 7.73 -17.09 0.46
C ASP A 48 8.70 -18.18 -0.05
N ALA A 49 10.00 -17.88 -0.16
CA ALA A 49 11.02 -18.86 -0.56
C ALA A 49 11.13 -20.04 0.43
N LYS A 50 11.11 -19.77 1.73
CA LYS A 50 11.15 -20.83 2.76
C LYS A 50 9.88 -21.67 2.76
N ASP A 51 8.73 -21.04 2.56
CA ASP A 51 7.43 -21.73 2.51
C ASP A 51 7.36 -22.63 1.28
N LEU A 52 7.97 -22.22 0.15
CA LEU A 52 8.12 -23.05 -1.04
C LEU A 52 9.06 -24.24 -0.79
N GLU A 53 10.23 -24.02 -0.18
CA GLU A 53 11.21 -25.08 0.12
C GLU A 53 10.63 -26.14 1.08
N SER A 54 9.84 -25.71 2.06
CA SER A 54 9.21 -26.59 3.05
C SER A 54 7.91 -27.25 2.57
N GLY A 55 7.41 -26.86 1.39
CA GLY A 55 6.11 -27.32 0.86
C GLY A 55 4.90 -26.75 1.63
N ALA A 56 5.11 -25.77 2.51
CA ALA A 56 4.05 -25.10 3.26
C ALA A 56 3.37 -23.95 2.49
N ALA A 57 3.87 -23.62 1.30
CA ALA A 57 3.32 -22.54 0.47
C ALA A 57 1.86 -22.81 0.08
N VAL A 58 0.95 -22.03 0.66
CA VAL A 58 -0.47 -21.99 0.29
C VAL A 58 -0.67 -20.87 -0.74
N SER A 59 -0.51 -21.19 -2.02
CA SER A 59 -0.79 -20.25 -3.12
C SER A 59 -2.00 -20.73 -3.91
N LEU A 60 -3.03 -19.89 -4.01
CA LEU A 60 -4.23 -20.17 -4.80
C LEU A 60 -4.05 -19.82 -6.28
N HIS A 61 -2.96 -19.10 -6.62
CA HIS A 61 -2.59 -18.76 -7.98
C HIS A 61 -1.14 -19.18 -8.28
N VAL A 62 -0.88 -19.69 -9.49
CA VAL A 62 0.40 -20.35 -9.82
C VAL A 62 1.61 -19.40 -9.84
N LYS A 63 1.38 -18.09 -10.04
CA LYS A 63 2.44 -17.07 -10.13
C LYS A 63 2.34 -15.96 -9.09
N VAL A 64 1.30 -15.97 -8.24
CA VAL A 64 1.01 -14.83 -7.35
C VAL A 64 0.82 -15.36 -5.93
N THR A 65 1.82 -15.15 -5.10
CA THR A 65 1.74 -15.39 -3.66
C THR A 65 0.89 -14.30 -2.99
N PRO A 66 0.36 -14.53 -1.77
CA PRO A 66 -0.36 -13.50 -1.02
C PRO A 66 0.44 -12.20 -0.84
N SER A 67 1.75 -12.32 -0.55
CA SER A 67 2.66 -11.17 -0.42
C SER A 67 2.76 -10.35 -1.71
N VAL A 68 2.88 -11.02 -2.85
CA VAL A 68 2.92 -10.38 -4.17
C VAL A 68 1.59 -9.71 -4.49
N LEU A 69 0.46 -10.35 -4.18
CA LEU A 69 -0.88 -9.79 -4.38
C LEU A 69 -1.07 -8.47 -3.59
N ILE A 70 -0.68 -8.46 -2.32
CA ILE A 70 -0.78 -7.26 -1.48
C ILE A 70 0.16 -6.16 -1.99
N SER A 71 1.41 -6.53 -2.33
CA SER A 71 2.39 -5.56 -2.85
C SER A 71 1.95 -4.92 -4.15
N SER A 72 1.37 -5.69 -5.07
CA SER A 72 0.86 -5.18 -6.34
C SER A 72 -0.37 -4.29 -6.17
N GLY A 73 -1.26 -4.60 -5.22
CA GLY A 73 -2.39 -3.72 -4.87
C GLY A 73 -1.94 -2.33 -4.41
N ILE A 74 -0.90 -2.26 -3.57
CA ILE A 74 -0.30 -0.98 -3.12
C ILE A 74 0.29 -0.20 -4.30
N ASP A 75 0.97 -0.89 -5.22
CA ASP A 75 1.58 -0.25 -6.40
C ASP A 75 0.51 0.27 -7.39
N LEU A 76 -0.60 -0.46 -7.55
CA LEU A 76 -1.77 -0.02 -8.33
C LEU A 76 -2.41 1.23 -7.74
N GLU A 77 -2.60 1.28 -6.42
CA GLU A 77 -3.14 2.44 -5.74
C GLU A 77 -2.25 3.69 -5.93
N ASN A 78 -0.92 3.51 -5.79
CA ASN A 78 0.02 4.59 -6.02
C ASN A 78 -0.03 5.10 -7.47
N THR A 79 -0.13 4.18 -8.43
CA THR A 79 -0.28 4.53 -9.86
C THR A 79 -1.59 5.28 -10.11
N HIS A 80 -2.69 4.85 -9.52
CA HIS A 80 -3.98 5.52 -9.60
C HIS A 80 -3.92 6.94 -8.99
N ARG A 81 -3.32 7.11 -7.80
CA ARG A 81 -3.12 8.42 -7.17
C ARG A 81 -2.30 9.36 -8.05
N LYS A 82 -1.21 8.87 -8.65
CA LYS A 82 -0.39 9.64 -9.60
C LYS A 82 -1.16 10.02 -10.86
N LEU A 83 -1.95 9.12 -11.42
CA LEU A 83 -2.78 9.40 -12.59
C LEU A 83 -3.80 10.49 -12.28
N ARG A 84 -4.46 10.44 -11.12
CA ARG A 84 -5.35 11.51 -10.66
C ARG A 84 -4.64 12.84 -10.52
N ALA A 85 -3.47 12.86 -9.89
CA ALA A 85 -2.67 14.08 -9.79
C ALA A 85 -2.31 14.63 -11.18
N ASN A 86 -1.94 13.77 -12.12
CA ASN A 86 -1.66 14.17 -13.50
C ASN A 86 -2.89 14.73 -14.20
N ILE A 87 -4.06 14.09 -14.07
CA ILE A 87 -5.33 14.60 -14.62
C ILE A 87 -5.64 15.98 -14.05
N THR A 88 -5.52 16.17 -12.73
CA THR A 88 -5.78 17.47 -12.10
C THR A 88 -4.76 18.54 -12.50
N ALA A 89 -3.53 18.14 -12.83
CA ALA A 89 -2.49 19.04 -13.31
C ALA A 89 -2.68 19.41 -14.80
N LEU A 90 -3.44 18.65 -15.57
CA LEU A 90 -3.82 19.04 -16.93
C LEU A 90 -4.78 20.23 -16.85
N GLY A 91 -4.28 21.41 -17.19
CA GLY A 91 -5.11 22.60 -17.38
C GLY A 91 -6.06 22.46 -18.58
N GLN A 92 -6.98 23.43 -18.72
CA GLN A 92 -7.99 23.46 -19.78
C GLN A 92 -7.40 23.42 -21.21
N HIS A 93 -6.13 23.81 -21.38
CA HIS A 93 -5.42 23.86 -22.66
C HIS A 93 -4.44 22.69 -22.88
N ALA A 94 -4.70 21.53 -22.28
CA ALA A 94 -3.90 20.33 -22.54
C ALA A 94 -3.90 19.97 -24.03
N THR A 95 -2.73 19.60 -24.55
CA THR A 95 -2.58 19.15 -25.94
C THR A 95 -3.23 17.78 -26.13
N ASP A 96 -3.62 17.46 -27.36
CA ASP A 96 -4.19 16.14 -27.67
C ASP A 96 -3.22 15.00 -27.37
N GLU A 97 -1.90 15.26 -27.49
CA GLU A 97 -0.87 14.30 -27.07
C GLU A 97 -0.91 14.02 -25.56
N GLN A 98 -1.08 15.06 -24.73
CA GLN A 98 -1.18 14.91 -23.27
C GLN A 98 -2.45 14.17 -22.88
N ARG A 99 -3.58 14.48 -23.53
CA ARG A 99 -4.86 13.78 -23.32
C ARG A 99 -4.77 12.32 -23.74
N GLY A 100 -4.18 12.05 -24.91
CA GLY A 100 -3.96 10.69 -25.41
C GLY A 100 -3.10 9.86 -24.46
N ARG A 101 -2.04 10.46 -23.89
CA ARG A 101 -1.17 9.79 -22.91
C ARG A 101 -1.93 9.39 -21.64
N ILE A 102 -2.79 10.27 -21.12
CA ILE A 102 -3.61 9.97 -19.94
C ILE A 102 -4.62 8.87 -20.25
N LEU A 103 -5.27 8.92 -21.41
CA LEU A 103 -6.22 7.87 -21.82
C LEU A 103 -5.53 6.50 -21.88
N ILE A 104 -4.34 6.42 -22.49
CA ILE A 104 -3.57 5.18 -22.54
C ILE A 104 -3.23 4.70 -21.12
N GLN A 105 -2.75 5.58 -20.25
CA GLN A 105 -2.42 5.23 -18.86
C GLN A 105 -3.65 4.77 -18.07
N SER A 106 -4.80 5.42 -18.25
CA SER A 106 -6.06 5.04 -17.62
C SER A 106 -6.54 3.66 -18.08
N ASN A 107 -6.49 3.41 -19.38
CA ASN A 107 -6.88 2.11 -19.94
C ASN A 107 -5.97 0.98 -19.46
N THR A 108 -4.65 1.19 -19.45
CA THR A 108 -3.70 0.21 -18.92
C THR A 108 -3.96 -0.05 -17.44
N LEU A 109 -4.12 1.00 -16.64
CA LEU A 109 -4.40 0.86 -15.20
C LEU A 109 -5.71 0.10 -14.97
N ARG A 110 -6.75 0.36 -15.77
CA ARG A 110 -8.01 -0.37 -15.67
C ARG A 110 -7.81 -1.87 -15.91
N GLN A 111 -7.10 -2.23 -16.97
CA GLN A 111 -6.81 -3.63 -17.29
C GLN A 111 -6.00 -4.32 -16.19
N GLU A 112 -5.01 -3.62 -15.62
CA GLU A 112 -4.23 -4.14 -14.51
C GLU A 112 -5.07 -4.36 -13.25
N ILE A 113 -5.99 -3.43 -12.95
CA ILE A 113 -6.94 -3.54 -11.83
C ILE A 113 -7.87 -4.74 -12.03
N ASP A 114 -8.45 -4.91 -13.21
CA ASP A 114 -9.36 -6.02 -13.51
C ASP A 114 -8.62 -7.38 -13.38
N ALA A 115 -7.38 -7.46 -13.88
CA ALA A 115 -6.54 -8.65 -13.73
C ALA A 115 -6.18 -8.93 -12.26
N TRP A 116 -5.90 -7.88 -11.49
CA TRP A 116 -5.62 -8.00 -10.05
C TRP A 116 -6.84 -8.48 -9.27
N PHE A 117 -8.03 -7.95 -9.55
CA PHE A 117 -9.29 -8.39 -8.92
C PHE A 117 -9.60 -9.86 -9.19
N ALA A 118 -9.32 -10.35 -10.41
CA ALA A 118 -9.52 -11.77 -10.75
C ALA A 118 -8.67 -12.69 -9.85
N VAL A 119 -7.43 -12.30 -9.53
CA VAL A 119 -6.58 -13.05 -8.60
C VAL A 119 -7.00 -12.80 -7.15
N HIS A 120 -7.37 -11.57 -6.80
CA HIS A 120 -7.83 -11.22 -5.45
C HIS A 120 -9.05 -12.03 -5.00
N ALA A 121 -10.00 -12.25 -5.93
CA ALA A 121 -11.19 -13.06 -5.69
C ALA A 121 -10.90 -14.51 -5.27
N LEU A 122 -9.73 -15.06 -5.66
CA LEU A 122 -9.31 -16.39 -5.22
C LEU A 122 -8.98 -16.41 -3.74
N TYR A 123 -8.29 -15.37 -3.25
CA TYR A 123 -7.86 -15.27 -1.85
C TYR A 123 -8.93 -14.70 -0.93
N PHE A 124 -9.77 -13.78 -1.42
CA PHE A 124 -10.80 -13.10 -0.64
C PHE A 124 -12.14 -13.09 -1.38
N PRO A 125 -12.86 -14.23 -1.44
CA PRO A 125 -14.09 -14.34 -2.23
C PRO A 125 -15.18 -13.35 -1.79
N ALA A 126 -15.18 -12.92 -0.52
CA ALA A 126 -16.11 -11.92 0.00
C ALA A 126 -15.98 -10.56 -0.72
N THR A 127 -14.80 -10.20 -1.26
CA THR A 127 -14.64 -8.92 -1.98
C THR A 127 -15.38 -8.88 -3.29
N VAL A 128 -15.66 -10.04 -3.92
CA VAL A 128 -16.46 -10.11 -5.15
C VAL A 128 -17.88 -9.59 -4.92
N LEU A 129 -18.47 -9.94 -3.77
CA LEU A 129 -19.79 -9.45 -3.37
C LEU A 129 -19.74 -7.93 -3.14
N LEU A 130 -18.72 -7.42 -2.46
CA LEU A 130 -18.55 -5.98 -2.21
C LEU A 130 -18.38 -5.17 -3.50
N CYS A 131 -17.59 -5.68 -4.46
CA CYS A 131 -17.42 -5.05 -5.77
C CYS A 131 -18.76 -5.02 -6.55
N ALA A 132 -19.50 -6.12 -6.60
CA ALA A 132 -20.82 -6.17 -7.25
C ALA A 132 -21.81 -5.17 -6.61
N TRP A 133 -21.76 -5.01 -5.29
CA TRP A 133 -22.57 -4.04 -4.56
C TRP A 133 -22.12 -2.59 -4.78
N ALA A 134 -20.83 -2.37 -5.06
CA ALA A 134 -20.30 -1.05 -5.36
C ALA A 134 -20.65 -0.62 -6.79
N GLU A 135 -20.52 -1.52 -7.77
CA GLU A 135 -20.91 -1.28 -9.16
C GLU A 135 -22.39 -0.90 -9.30
N GLN A 136 -23.27 -1.53 -8.51
CA GLN A 136 -24.69 -1.17 -8.45
C GLN A 136 -24.96 0.22 -7.86
N ARG A 137 -24.03 0.78 -7.08
CA ARG A 137 -24.16 2.07 -6.40
C ARG A 137 -23.44 3.21 -7.11
N THR A 138 -22.50 2.92 -8.01
CA THR A 138 -21.78 3.94 -8.79
C THR A 138 -22.50 4.23 -10.10
N THR A 139 -23.51 5.09 -10.05
CA THR A 139 -23.94 5.82 -11.25
C THR A 139 -22.93 6.94 -11.51
N THR A 140 -22.24 6.87 -12.66
CA THR A 140 -21.58 7.99 -13.35
C THR A 140 -20.38 8.68 -12.68
N SER A 141 -19.16 8.20 -12.98
CA SER A 141 -18.01 9.01 -13.41
C SER A 141 -16.79 8.08 -13.60
N GLU A 142 -16.24 8.04 -14.82
CA GLU A 142 -15.11 7.17 -15.21
C GLU A 142 -13.82 7.42 -14.39
N ASP A 143 -13.76 8.49 -13.58
CA ASP A 143 -12.56 8.91 -12.86
C ASP A 143 -12.40 8.31 -11.44
N THR A 144 -13.38 7.55 -10.93
CA THR A 144 -13.33 7.05 -9.55
C THR A 144 -13.55 5.54 -9.43
N ILE A 145 -12.55 4.76 -9.83
CA ILE A 145 -12.52 3.32 -9.54
C ILE A 145 -12.02 3.12 -8.11
N THR A 146 -12.90 2.68 -7.21
CA THR A 146 -12.53 2.30 -5.83
C THR A 146 -11.90 0.91 -5.85
N LEU A 147 -10.68 0.79 -5.30
CA LEU A 147 -9.87 -0.45 -5.36
C LEU A 147 -10.25 -1.49 -4.29
N PHE A 148 -11.09 -1.15 -3.30
CA PHE A 148 -11.57 -2.04 -2.23
C PHE A 148 -10.45 -2.88 -1.62
N LEU A 149 -9.40 -2.19 -1.16
CA LEU A 149 -8.30 -2.87 -0.50
C LEU A 149 -8.80 -3.52 0.81
N PRO A 150 -8.18 -4.61 1.29
CA PRO A 150 -8.54 -5.23 2.56
C PRO A 150 -8.54 -4.29 3.77
N SER A 151 -7.85 -3.14 3.68
CA SER A 151 -7.85 -2.09 4.69
C SER A 151 -9.05 -1.13 4.65
N GLU A 152 -9.88 -1.22 3.62
CA GLU A 152 -11.06 -0.36 3.39
C GLU A 152 -12.39 -1.06 3.74
N ILE A 153 -12.33 -2.30 4.24
CA ILE A 153 -13.46 -3.16 4.64
C ILE A 153 -13.38 -3.40 6.16
#